data_AF-R7SPD9-F1
#
_entry.id   AF-R7SPD9-F1
#
_cell.length_a   1.000
_cell.length_b   1.000
_cell.length_c   1.000
_cell.angle_alpha   90.00
_cell.angle_beta   90.00
_cell.angle_gamma   90.00
#
_symmetry.space_group_name_H-M   'P 1'
#
loop_
_entity.id
_entity.type
_entity.pdbx_description
1 polymer ?
#
loop_
_entity_poly.entity_id
_entity_poly.type
_entity_poly.pdbx_seq_one_letter_code
_entity_poly.pdbx_strand_id
1 'polypeptide(L)'
;MSSKASRENLTVRALVSNTEAEIIIGDRHANIHRVQEETGVYAGVSEAVRGVKDQILAVTGTVEGVVKAFSLVAYHLASLRVEPTDSSSESPLSPHPPTKLRILMPHRILPDVVGRDGKKIKAIQDSTGASLGVTGKMLLRSTECLVAVHGSPEAIGKAVEQIVMSVPKDSGFGKGTILFKPGTGDRERRARLSSEGRRRRGYLVTNAWCGPSSSPQPLSSEKTQTSAPPVLETRKMSIPEDMVGYVLGRNRSNLAWIRRTARAKINLASQPTQKKGDDAERVLKIVGTTLAVETAISLIEKRVERARRLRGSQAREDEDEEQG
;
A
#
# COMPACT_ATOMS: atom_id res chain seq x y z
N MET A 1 -36.19 6.04 -15.27
CA MET A 1 -35.11 6.91 -15.78
C MET A 1 -33.80 6.45 -15.16
N SER A 2 -33.10 5.52 -15.83
CA SER A 2 -31.88 4.88 -15.30
C SER A 2 -30.70 5.81 -15.54
N SER A 3 -30.15 6.40 -14.48
CA SER A 3 -29.03 7.32 -14.58
C SER A 3 -27.77 6.54 -15.00
N LYS A 4 -27.18 6.97 -16.12
CA LYS A 4 -25.98 6.40 -16.73
C LYS A 4 -24.81 6.55 -15.74
N ALA A 5 -24.56 5.51 -14.93
CA ALA A 5 -23.46 5.48 -13.98
C ALA A 5 -22.14 5.59 -14.75
N SER A 6 -21.41 6.69 -14.51
CA SER A 6 -20.05 6.89 -14.98
C SER A 6 -19.21 5.67 -14.60
N ARG A 7 -18.55 5.04 -15.59
CA ARG A 7 -17.61 3.90 -15.43
C ARG A 7 -16.32 4.36 -14.73
N GLU A 8 -16.45 4.82 -13.49
CA GLU A 8 -15.32 5.21 -12.65
C GLU A 8 -15.02 4.05 -11.71
N ASN A 9 -13.83 3.47 -11.88
CA ASN A 9 -13.35 2.45 -10.98
C ASN A 9 -12.90 3.12 -9.68
N LEU A 10 -13.42 2.63 -8.56
CA LEU A 10 -13.05 3.07 -7.22
C LEU A 10 -12.39 1.94 -6.46
N THR A 11 -11.50 2.28 -5.53
CA THR A 11 -10.84 1.33 -4.65
C THR A 11 -11.31 1.54 -3.22
N VAL A 12 -11.95 0.52 -2.64
CA VAL A 12 -12.27 0.47 -1.21
C VAL A 12 -11.31 -0.50 -0.54
N ARG A 13 -10.81 -0.10 0.63
CA ARG A 13 -9.86 -0.88 1.42
C ARG A 13 -10.52 -1.27 2.74
N ALA A 14 -10.25 -2.47 3.22
CA ALA A 14 -10.70 -2.97 4.51
C ALA A 14 -9.55 -3.61 5.27
N LEU A 15 -9.59 -3.52 6.59
CA LEU A 15 -8.64 -4.12 7.49
C LEU A 15 -9.21 -5.44 8.02
N VAL A 16 -8.65 -6.54 7.53
CA VAL A 16 -9.05 -7.91 7.86
C VAL A 16 -7.99 -8.54 8.75
N SER A 17 -8.38 -9.41 9.67
CA SER A 17 -7.41 -10.23 10.43
C SER A 17 -6.78 -11.29 9.53
N ASN A 18 -5.65 -11.89 9.95
CA ASN A 18 -5.02 -12.97 9.20
C ASN A 18 -5.97 -14.16 8.98
N THR A 19 -6.78 -14.50 10.00
CA THR A 19 -7.78 -15.58 9.90
C THR A 19 -8.88 -15.22 8.89
N GLU A 20 -9.38 -13.99 8.92
CA GLU A 20 -10.38 -13.53 7.93
C GLU A 20 -9.78 -13.50 6.51
N ALA A 21 -8.52 -13.10 6.36
CA ALA A 21 -7.82 -13.10 5.09
C ALA A 21 -7.67 -14.50 4.50
N GLU A 22 -7.34 -15.51 5.31
CA GLU A 22 -7.27 -16.91 4.88
C GLU A 22 -8.61 -17.41 4.33
N ILE A 23 -9.72 -17.03 4.98
CA ILE A 23 -11.09 -17.35 4.53
C ILE A 23 -11.42 -16.65 3.21
N ILE A 24 -11.08 -15.37 3.10
CA ILE A 24 -11.35 -14.58 1.89
C ILE A 24 -10.55 -15.11 0.70
N ILE A 25 -9.30 -15.51 0.92
CA ILE A 25 -8.46 -16.11 -0.13
C ILE A 25 -8.98 -17.51 -0.48
N GLY A 26 -9.27 -18.33 0.53
CA GLY A 26 -9.68 -19.73 0.38
C GLY A 26 -8.55 -20.65 -0.09
N ASP A 27 -8.81 -21.96 -0.08
CA ASP A 27 -7.84 -22.95 -0.61
C ASP A 27 -7.49 -22.63 -2.06
N ARG A 28 -6.20 -22.64 -2.38
CA ARG A 28 -5.66 -22.33 -3.73
C ARG A 28 -6.19 -21.02 -4.33
N HIS A 29 -6.52 -20.03 -3.50
CA HIS A 29 -7.10 -18.74 -3.94
C HIS A 29 -8.45 -18.88 -4.66
N ALA A 30 -9.14 -20.02 -4.51
CA ALA A 30 -10.40 -20.28 -5.20
C ALA A 30 -11.50 -19.30 -4.78
N ASN A 31 -11.54 -18.92 -3.50
CA ASN A 31 -12.60 -18.07 -2.98
C ASN A 31 -12.45 -16.62 -3.46
N ILE A 32 -11.25 -16.06 -3.39
CA ILE A 32 -11.00 -14.71 -3.91
C ILE A 32 -11.17 -14.63 -5.42
N HIS A 33 -10.80 -15.68 -6.17
CA HIS A 33 -11.01 -15.73 -7.62
C HIS A 33 -12.51 -15.79 -7.96
N ARG A 34 -13.28 -16.57 -7.21
CA ARG A 34 -14.74 -16.62 -7.34
C ARG A 34 -15.39 -15.26 -7.07
N VAL A 35 -14.96 -14.56 -6.02
CA VAL A 35 -15.43 -13.19 -5.74
C VAL A 35 -15.11 -12.27 -6.92
N GLN A 36 -13.91 -12.33 -7.50
CA GLN A 36 -13.53 -11.52 -8.66
C GLN A 36 -14.37 -11.85 -9.90
N GLU A 37 -14.61 -13.14 -10.17
CA GLU A 37 -15.37 -13.62 -11.32
C GLU A 37 -16.85 -13.23 -11.24
N GLU A 38 -17.50 -13.44 -10.09
CA GLU A 38 -18.93 -13.14 -9.91
C GLU A 38 -19.21 -11.63 -9.87
N THR A 39 -18.25 -10.81 -9.42
CA THR A 39 -18.47 -9.36 -9.21
C THR A 39 -17.81 -8.49 -10.27
N GLY A 40 -16.89 -9.04 -11.07
CA GLY A 40 -16.10 -8.30 -12.06
C GLY A 40 -15.12 -7.28 -11.44
N VAL A 41 -14.80 -7.41 -10.16
CA VAL A 41 -13.84 -6.52 -9.47
C VAL A 41 -12.44 -7.13 -9.43
N TYR A 42 -11.45 -6.27 -9.21
CA TYR A 42 -10.11 -6.68 -8.80
C TYR A 42 -9.99 -6.62 -7.28
N ALA A 43 -10.00 -7.78 -6.62
CA ALA A 43 -9.86 -7.91 -5.17
C ALA A 43 -8.52 -8.56 -4.80
N GLY A 44 -7.78 -7.99 -3.85
CA GLY A 44 -6.50 -8.55 -3.40
C GLY A 44 -6.26 -8.31 -1.93
N VAL A 45 -5.63 -9.28 -1.27
CA VAL A 45 -5.19 -9.17 0.13
C VAL A 45 -3.68 -8.91 0.17
N SER A 46 -3.24 -7.99 1.04
CA SER A 46 -1.82 -7.68 1.22
C SER A 46 -1.05 -8.87 1.82
N GLU A 47 0.24 -9.00 1.50
CA GLU A 47 1.14 -10.01 2.09
C GLU A 47 1.09 -10.00 3.63
N ALA A 48 1.05 -11.20 4.24
CA ALA A 48 1.08 -11.36 5.68
C ALA A 48 2.45 -10.96 6.23
N VAL A 49 2.48 -10.04 7.19
CA VAL A 49 3.72 -9.60 7.85
C VAL A 49 3.86 -10.32 9.19
N ARG A 50 5.03 -10.94 9.43
CA ARG A 50 5.31 -11.62 10.70
C ARG A 50 5.10 -10.69 11.90
N GLY A 51 4.37 -11.15 12.90
CA GLY A 51 4.06 -10.40 14.12
C GLY A 51 2.90 -9.40 13.97
N VAL A 52 2.24 -9.33 12.82
CA VAL A 52 1.09 -8.45 12.58
C VAL A 52 -0.17 -9.29 12.42
N LYS A 53 -1.24 -8.91 13.13
CA LYS A 53 -2.50 -9.65 13.16
C LYS A 53 -3.48 -9.27 12.04
N ASP A 54 -3.22 -8.15 11.38
CA ASP A 54 -4.12 -7.52 10.41
C ASP A 54 -3.46 -7.39 9.03
N GLN A 55 -4.23 -7.63 7.97
CA GLN A 55 -3.91 -7.45 6.56
C GLN A 55 -4.91 -6.49 5.89
N ILE A 56 -4.56 -5.99 4.71
CA ILE A 56 -5.40 -5.10 3.91
C ILE A 56 -6.06 -5.88 2.80
N LEU A 57 -7.39 -5.93 2.81
CA LEU A 57 -8.19 -6.26 1.64
C LEU A 57 -8.37 -4.98 0.81
N ALA A 58 -8.05 -5.03 -0.48
CA ALA A 58 -8.30 -3.95 -1.43
C ALA A 58 -9.20 -4.46 -2.54
N VAL A 59 -10.34 -3.80 -2.74
CA VAL A 59 -11.33 -4.14 -3.78
C VAL A 59 -11.46 -2.95 -4.71
N THR A 60 -11.19 -3.15 -6.00
CA THR A 60 -11.22 -2.12 -7.03
C THR A 60 -12.18 -2.51 -8.15
N GLY A 61 -13.15 -1.65 -8.45
CA GLY A 61 -14.12 -1.91 -9.50
C GLY A 61 -15.19 -0.83 -9.57
N THR A 62 -16.31 -1.14 -10.22
CA THR A 62 -17.50 -0.27 -10.21
C THR A 62 -18.14 -0.25 -8.81
N VAL A 63 -18.97 0.76 -8.52
CA VAL A 63 -19.72 0.83 -7.26
C VAL A 63 -20.50 -0.47 -7.02
N GLU A 64 -21.25 -0.92 -8.04
CA GLU A 64 -22.04 -2.15 -7.97
C GLU A 64 -21.19 -3.39 -7.73
N GLY A 65 -20.04 -3.51 -8.41
CA GLY A 65 -19.12 -4.63 -8.23
C GLY A 65 -18.53 -4.66 -6.82
N VAL A 66 -18.10 -3.49 -6.31
CA VAL A 66 -17.52 -3.36 -4.96
C VAL A 66 -18.56 -3.71 -3.89
N VAL A 67 -19.80 -3.24 -4.03
CA VAL A 67 -20.90 -3.55 -3.11
C VAL A 67 -21.15 -5.06 -3.07
N LYS A 68 -21.29 -5.70 -4.23
CA LYS A 68 -21.47 -7.15 -4.33
C LYS A 68 -20.29 -7.91 -3.72
N ALA A 69 -19.06 -7.47 -3.99
CA ALA A 69 -17.86 -8.11 -3.44
C ALA A 69 -17.81 -8.05 -1.91
N PHE A 70 -18.17 -6.92 -1.29
CA PHE A 70 -18.23 -6.83 0.17
C PHE A 70 -19.35 -7.67 0.78
N SER A 71 -20.51 -7.80 0.11
CA SER A 71 -21.56 -8.73 0.53
C SER A 71 -21.08 -10.18 0.50
N LEU A 72 -20.42 -10.61 -0.58
CA LEU A 72 -19.87 -11.97 -0.70
C LEU A 72 -18.77 -12.23 0.34
N VAL A 73 -17.86 -11.28 0.53
CA VAL A 73 -16.84 -11.36 1.58
C VAL A 73 -17.49 -11.52 2.95
N ALA A 74 -18.50 -10.70 3.27
CA ALA A 74 -19.24 -10.83 4.54
C ALA A 74 -19.94 -12.19 4.66
N TYR A 75 -20.50 -12.72 3.57
CA TYR A 75 -21.10 -14.05 3.54
C TYR A 75 -20.09 -15.15 3.88
N HIS A 76 -18.92 -15.15 3.22
CA HIS A 76 -17.87 -16.12 3.50
C HIS A 76 -17.35 -16.06 4.95
N LEU A 77 -17.26 -14.86 5.52
CA LEU A 77 -16.88 -14.66 6.92
C LEU A 77 -17.99 -15.12 7.89
N ALA A 78 -19.26 -15.02 7.50
CA ALA A 78 -20.40 -15.47 8.30
C ALA A 78 -20.54 -17.00 8.29
N SER A 79 -20.34 -17.64 7.13
CA SER A 79 -20.56 -19.07 6.92
C SER A 79 -19.68 -19.98 7.78
N LEU A 80 -18.53 -19.52 8.26
CA LEU A 80 -17.59 -20.31 9.06
C LEU A 80 -17.71 -20.11 10.58
N ARG A 81 -18.54 -19.17 11.04
CA ARG A 81 -18.85 -19.05 12.48
C ARG A 81 -19.86 -20.09 12.97
N VAL A 82 -20.43 -20.87 12.06
CA VAL A 82 -21.35 -21.97 12.34
C VAL A 82 -20.57 -23.28 12.19
N GLU A 83 -19.78 -23.63 13.20
CA GLU A 83 -19.38 -25.03 13.43
C GLU A 83 -20.38 -25.65 14.44
N PRO A 84 -20.69 -26.96 14.35
CA PRO A 84 -21.77 -27.58 15.10
C PRO A 84 -21.28 -27.93 16.50
N THR A 85 -21.49 -27.04 17.47
CA THR A 85 -21.44 -27.43 18.88
C THR A 85 -22.85 -27.54 19.40
N ASP A 86 -23.25 -28.78 19.66
CA ASP A 86 -24.40 -29.12 20.48
C ASP A 86 -24.37 -28.34 21.80
N SER A 87 -25.58 -28.04 22.29
CA SER A 87 -25.97 -27.59 23.63
C SER A 87 -26.06 -26.08 23.96
N SER A 88 -27.26 -25.75 24.44
CA SER A 88 -27.67 -24.63 25.31
C SER A 88 -27.78 -23.20 24.74
N SER A 89 -29.04 -22.87 24.43
CA SER A 89 -29.74 -21.61 24.77
C SER A 89 -29.15 -20.28 24.32
N GLU A 90 -29.62 -19.77 23.18
CA GLU A 90 -30.31 -18.47 23.10
C GLU A 90 -31.06 -18.31 21.74
N SER A 91 -32.16 -17.57 21.79
CA SER A 91 -33.24 -17.34 20.82
C SER A 91 -32.92 -17.22 19.29
N PRO A 92 -33.85 -17.65 18.40
CA PRO A 92 -33.64 -17.68 16.95
C PRO A 92 -34.23 -16.44 16.24
N LEU A 93 -33.43 -15.41 15.97
CA LEU A 93 -33.85 -14.29 15.10
C LEU A 93 -32.68 -13.72 14.28
N SER A 94 -32.00 -14.54 13.47
CA SER A 94 -31.24 -14.14 12.27
C SER A 94 -30.51 -15.37 11.69
N PRO A 95 -30.67 -15.73 10.40
CA PRO A 95 -30.03 -16.91 9.82
C PRO A 95 -28.50 -16.79 9.63
N HIS A 96 -27.90 -15.65 9.96
CA HIS A 96 -26.45 -15.45 9.89
C HIS A 96 -25.92 -14.72 11.14
N PRO A 97 -24.79 -15.17 11.72
CA PRO A 97 -24.14 -14.44 12.81
C PRO A 97 -23.69 -13.06 12.32
N PRO A 98 -23.86 -11.99 13.13
CA PRO A 98 -23.49 -10.64 12.74
C PRO A 98 -21.99 -10.60 12.42
N THR A 99 -21.68 -10.22 11.17
CA THR A 99 -20.31 -10.13 10.69
C THR A 99 -19.80 -8.71 10.89
N LYS A 100 -18.52 -8.58 11.23
CA LYS A 100 -17.87 -7.29 11.42
C LYS A 100 -16.87 -7.05 10.30
N LEU A 101 -17.05 -5.98 9.55
CA LEU A 101 -16.05 -5.48 8.61
C LEU A 101 -15.47 -4.16 9.09
N ARG A 102 -14.18 -3.95 8.86
CA ARG A 102 -13.50 -2.70 9.19
C ARG A 102 -13.02 -2.00 7.93
N ILE A 103 -13.80 -1.03 7.46
CA ILE A 103 -13.49 -0.27 6.24
C ILE A 103 -12.47 0.81 6.60
N LEU A 104 -11.44 0.94 5.75
CA LEU A 104 -10.44 2.00 5.83
C LEU A 104 -10.90 3.17 4.98
N MET A 105 -10.88 4.35 5.59
CA MET A 105 -11.39 5.56 4.96
C MET A 105 -10.49 6.75 5.23
N PRO A 106 -10.12 7.56 4.23
CA PRO A 106 -9.44 8.83 4.47
C PRO A 106 -10.21 9.70 5.49
N HIS A 107 -9.53 10.18 6.52
CA HIS A 107 -10.14 11.02 7.55
C HIS A 107 -10.78 12.29 6.98
N ARG A 108 -10.28 12.80 5.85
CA ARG A 108 -10.83 13.98 5.15
C ARG A 108 -12.29 13.80 4.74
N ILE A 109 -12.69 12.61 4.30
CA ILE A 109 -14.05 12.33 3.82
C ILE A 109 -14.97 11.83 4.93
N LEU A 110 -14.42 11.53 6.10
CA LEU A 110 -15.19 11.01 7.23
C LEU A 110 -16.34 11.94 7.66
N PRO A 111 -16.17 13.28 7.74
CA PRO A 111 -17.27 14.19 8.05
C PRO A 111 -18.41 14.13 7.02
N ASP A 112 -18.12 13.82 5.76
CA ASP A 112 -19.13 13.70 4.70
C ASP A 112 -19.95 12.42 4.85
N VAL A 113 -19.37 11.36 5.44
CA VAL A 113 -20.06 10.10 5.76
C VAL A 113 -20.87 10.23 7.05
N VAL A 114 -20.30 10.86 8.09
CA VAL A 114 -20.95 11.05 9.39
C VAL A 114 -22.09 12.08 9.32
N GLY A 115 -21.88 13.16 8.57
CA GLY A 115 -22.80 14.29 8.46
C GLY A 115 -22.80 15.19 9.69
N ARG A 116 -23.46 16.36 9.57
CA ARG A 116 -23.65 17.29 10.70
C ARG A 116 -24.39 16.58 11.84
N ASP A 117 -23.84 16.65 13.05
CA ASP A 117 -24.35 15.99 14.26
C ASP A 117 -24.57 14.47 14.16
N GLY A 118 -23.88 13.81 13.23
CA GLY A 118 -24.05 12.36 13.01
C GLY A 118 -25.39 11.97 12.40
N LYS A 119 -26.16 12.92 11.85
CA LYS A 119 -27.47 12.63 11.23
C LYS A 119 -27.36 11.69 10.03
N LYS A 120 -26.30 11.82 9.23
CA LYS A 120 -26.14 11.02 8.01
C LYS A 120 -25.75 9.58 8.33
N ILE A 121 -24.81 9.36 9.26
CA ILE A 121 -24.48 8.00 9.71
C ILE A 121 -25.69 7.31 10.35
N LYS A 122 -26.51 8.02 11.13
CA LYS A 122 -27.77 7.48 11.67
C LYS A 122 -28.73 7.09 10.55
N ALA A 123 -28.95 7.97 9.57
CA ALA A 123 -29.78 7.65 8.42
C ALA A 123 -29.26 6.44 7.61
N ILE A 124 -27.94 6.27 7.50
CA ILE A 124 -27.34 5.08 6.89
C ILE A 124 -27.63 3.84 7.74
N GLN A 125 -27.50 3.91 9.06
CA GLN A 125 -27.84 2.79 9.96
C GLN A 125 -29.32 2.41 9.82
N ASP A 126 -30.23 3.38 9.85
CA ASP A 126 -31.68 3.18 9.78
C ASP A 126 -32.11 2.58 8.42
N SER A 127 -31.52 3.04 7.33
CA SER A 127 -31.86 2.57 5.97
C SER A 127 -31.27 1.20 5.63
N THR A 128 -30.09 0.87 6.19
CA THR A 128 -29.38 -0.36 5.84
C THR A 128 -29.60 -1.49 6.83
N GLY A 129 -30.05 -1.17 8.05
CA GLY A 129 -30.13 -2.10 9.17
C GLY A 129 -28.76 -2.52 9.71
N ALA A 130 -27.66 -1.91 9.25
CA ALA A 130 -26.32 -2.16 9.74
C ALA A 130 -25.98 -1.21 10.91
N SER A 131 -25.17 -1.68 11.86
CA SER A 131 -24.59 -0.86 12.91
C SER A 131 -23.21 -0.35 12.50
N LEU A 132 -23.05 0.97 12.36
CA LEU A 132 -21.80 1.62 11.97
C LEU A 132 -21.11 2.26 13.18
N GLY A 133 -19.89 1.83 13.48
CA GLY A 133 -19.02 2.41 14.50
C GLY A 133 -17.80 3.10 13.88
N VAL A 134 -17.71 4.42 14.02
CA VAL A 134 -16.59 5.20 13.47
C VAL A 134 -15.51 5.42 14.53
N THR A 135 -14.27 5.08 14.20
CA THR A 135 -13.11 5.46 15.00
C THR A 135 -12.65 6.86 14.56
N GLY A 136 -12.91 7.89 15.36
CA GLY A 136 -12.53 9.28 15.04
C GLY A 136 -11.02 9.54 15.00
N LYS A 137 -10.19 8.58 15.45
CA LYS A 137 -8.73 8.68 15.47
C LYS A 137 -8.13 8.17 14.16
N MET A 138 -7.21 8.96 13.58
CA MET A 138 -6.39 8.50 12.45
C MET A 138 -5.50 7.33 12.87
N LEU A 139 -5.33 6.36 11.97
CA LEU A 139 -4.44 5.24 12.18
C LEU A 139 -2.98 5.71 12.17
N LEU A 140 -2.14 5.06 12.97
CA LEU A 140 -0.75 5.48 13.13
C LEU A 140 -0.03 5.49 11.78
N ARG A 141 0.65 6.60 11.45
CA ARG A 141 1.37 6.80 10.18
C ARG A 141 0.48 6.73 8.92
N SER A 142 -0.82 6.91 9.08
CA SER A 142 -1.80 6.95 8.01
C SER A 142 -2.73 8.15 8.20
N THR A 143 -3.33 8.64 7.12
CA THR A 143 -4.43 9.60 7.21
C THR A 143 -5.78 8.91 7.06
N GLU A 144 -5.82 7.58 7.14
CA GLU A 144 -7.03 6.77 7.17
C GLU A 144 -7.52 6.58 8.61
N CYS A 145 -8.83 6.46 8.75
CA CYS A 145 -9.54 6.08 9.96
C CYS A 145 -10.30 4.78 9.70
N LEU A 146 -10.84 4.20 10.75
CA LEU A 146 -11.49 2.89 10.70
C LEU A 146 -12.99 3.03 10.93
N VAL A 147 -13.78 2.54 9.98
CA VAL A 147 -15.24 2.47 10.07
C VAL A 147 -15.62 1.00 10.21
N ALA A 148 -16.06 0.62 11.40
CA ALA A 148 -16.55 -0.73 11.67
C ALA A 148 -18.03 -0.82 11.25
N VAL A 149 -18.35 -1.75 10.38
CA VAL A 149 -19.71 -2.04 9.92
C VAL A 149 -20.08 -3.43 10.44
N HIS A 150 -21.20 -3.52 11.15
CA HIS A 150 -21.72 -4.77 11.70
C HIS A 150 -23.12 -5.03 11.16
N GLY A 151 -23.41 -6.25 10.75
CA GLY A 151 -24.74 -6.63 10.28
C GLY A 151 -24.76 -7.95 9.53
N SER A 152 -25.88 -8.21 8.86
CA SER A 152 -25.99 -9.29 7.87
C SER A 152 -25.15 -8.95 6.63
N PRO A 153 -24.76 -9.95 5.81
CA PRO A 153 -24.02 -9.70 4.57
C PRO A 153 -24.69 -8.69 3.64
N GLU A 154 -26.03 -8.74 3.54
CA GLU A 154 -26.81 -7.79 2.75
C GLU A 154 -26.80 -6.38 3.34
N ALA A 155 -26.95 -6.25 4.66
CA ALA A 155 -26.90 -4.96 5.35
C ALA A 155 -25.52 -4.30 5.20
N ILE A 156 -24.46 -5.10 5.28
CA ILE A 156 -23.08 -4.65 5.05
C ILE A 156 -22.89 -4.12 3.63
N GLY A 157 -23.38 -4.84 2.61
CA GLY A 157 -23.33 -4.39 1.22
C GLY A 157 -24.02 -3.04 1.02
N LYS A 158 -25.26 -2.90 1.52
CA LYS A 158 -26.02 -1.64 1.45
C LYS A 158 -25.33 -0.50 2.21
N ALA A 159 -24.72 -0.78 3.36
CA ALA A 159 -23.94 0.21 4.10
C ALA A 159 -22.70 0.67 3.33
N VAL A 160 -21.97 -0.24 2.69
CA VAL A 160 -20.83 0.08 1.82
C VAL A 160 -21.27 0.94 0.64
N GLU A 161 -22.41 0.64 0.02
CA GLU A 161 -22.97 1.43 -1.07
C GLU A 161 -23.21 2.89 -0.64
N GLN A 162 -23.93 3.09 0.46
CA GLN A 162 -24.22 4.43 0.99
C GLN A 162 -22.94 5.18 1.38
N ILE A 163 -21.97 4.48 1.98
CA ILE A 163 -20.66 5.05 2.29
C ILE A 163 -19.97 5.52 1.00
N VAL A 164 -19.89 4.68 -0.03
CA VAL A 164 -19.19 5.01 -1.28
C VAL A 164 -19.90 6.14 -2.02
N MET A 165 -21.23 6.13 -2.07
CA MET A 165 -22.04 7.19 -2.67
C MET A 165 -21.97 8.51 -1.91
N SER A 166 -21.71 8.47 -0.60
CA SER A 166 -21.59 9.66 0.23
C SER A 166 -20.32 10.47 0.00
N VAL A 167 -19.33 9.90 -0.69
CA VAL A 167 -18.04 10.54 -0.98
C VAL A 167 -18.13 11.35 -2.27
N PRO A 168 -17.75 12.64 -2.28
CA PRO A 168 -17.79 13.45 -3.49
C PRO A 168 -16.85 12.89 -4.57
N LYS A 169 -17.32 12.84 -5.83
CA LYS A 169 -16.60 12.25 -6.98
C LYS A 169 -15.23 12.88 -7.21
N ASP A 170 -15.08 14.18 -6.94
CA ASP A 170 -13.81 14.91 -7.14
C ASP A 170 -12.73 14.60 -6.10
N SER A 171 -13.13 14.02 -4.97
CA SER A 171 -12.29 13.73 -3.81
C SER A 171 -11.84 12.27 -3.69
N GLY A 172 -11.86 11.52 -4.80
CA GLY A 172 -11.57 10.09 -4.87
C GLY A 172 -10.56 9.58 -3.83
N PHE A 173 -10.87 8.45 -3.21
CA PHE A 173 -10.25 7.86 -2.00
C PHE A 173 -8.69 7.86 -1.95
N GLY A 174 -7.98 8.13 -3.05
CA GLY A 174 -6.52 8.20 -3.14
C GLY A 174 -5.86 9.57 -3.33
N LYS A 175 -6.58 10.68 -3.59
CA LYS A 175 -5.94 12.00 -3.81
C LYS A 175 -5.43 12.61 -2.49
N GLY A 176 -4.15 12.42 -2.20
CA GLY A 176 -3.46 13.04 -1.06
C GLY A 176 -3.55 12.25 0.25
N THR A 177 -4.05 11.02 0.23
CA THR A 177 -4.17 10.15 1.42
C THR A 177 -2.92 9.31 1.62
N ILE A 178 -2.35 9.34 2.82
CA ILE A 178 -1.34 8.36 3.25
C ILE A 178 -2.08 7.08 3.65
N LEU A 179 -1.92 6.05 2.83
CA LEU A 179 -2.54 4.75 3.01
C LEU A 179 -1.96 3.99 4.21
N PHE A 180 -2.82 3.41 5.05
CA PHE A 180 -2.42 2.56 6.17
C PHE A 180 -1.73 1.29 5.66
N LYS A 181 -0.62 0.94 6.30
CA LYS A 181 0.14 -0.29 6.05
C LYS A 181 0.39 -1.02 7.37
N PRO A 182 -0.23 -2.19 7.59
CA PRO A 182 0.03 -2.99 8.78
C PRO A 182 1.51 -3.40 8.81
N GLY A 183 2.17 -3.31 9.98
CA GLY A 183 3.53 -3.83 10.19
C GLY A 183 4.72 -2.92 9.87
N THR A 184 4.53 -1.76 9.23
CA THR A 184 5.65 -0.82 9.00
C THR A 184 6.17 -0.14 10.27
N GLY A 185 5.49 -0.28 11.41
CA GLY A 185 5.90 0.28 12.70
C GLY A 185 7.18 -0.34 13.26
N ASP A 186 7.25 -1.67 13.34
CA ASP A 186 8.35 -2.35 14.02
C ASP A 186 9.58 -2.57 13.13
N ARG A 187 9.45 -2.59 11.80
CA ARG A 187 10.63 -2.71 10.95
C ARG A 187 11.51 -1.45 11.02
N GLU A 188 10.89 -0.29 11.20
CA GLU A 188 11.59 0.99 11.36
C GLU A 188 11.98 1.25 12.83
N ARG A 189 11.17 0.82 13.81
CA ARG A 189 11.56 0.86 15.23
C ARG A 189 12.66 -0.15 15.56
N ARG A 190 12.67 -1.36 15.00
CA ARG A 190 13.77 -2.33 15.17
C ARG A 190 15.00 -1.91 14.37
N ALA A 191 14.85 -1.22 13.22
CA ALA A 191 15.97 -0.57 12.55
C ALA A 191 16.55 0.61 13.37
N ARG A 192 15.71 1.35 14.11
CA ARG A 192 16.14 2.44 15.02
C ARG A 192 16.62 1.92 16.39
N LEU A 193 16.09 0.83 16.91
CA LEU A 193 16.50 0.22 18.19
C LEU A 193 17.72 -0.69 18.02
N SER A 194 17.97 -1.22 16.81
CA SER A 194 19.25 -1.83 16.45
C SER A 194 20.35 -0.79 16.26
N SER A 195 20.03 0.51 16.11
CA SER A 195 21.01 1.61 16.10
C SER A 195 21.14 2.34 17.45
N GLU A 196 20.13 2.29 18.33
CA GLU A 196 20.14 3.00 19.62
C GLU A 196 20.63 2.16 20.81
N GLY A 197 20.84 0.85 20.63
CA GLY A 197 21.33 -0.06 21.69
C GLY A 197 22.82 0.06 22.03
N ARG A 198 23.58 1.02 21.44
CA ARG A 198 25.04 1.09 21.65
C ARG A 198 25.61 2.49 21.93
N ARG A 199 24.82 3.43 22.44
CA ARG A 199 25.36 4.72 22.93
C ARG A 199 24.67 5.22 24.18
N ARG A 200 24.95 4.59 25.32
CA ARG A 200 24.98 5.30 26.61
C ARG A 200 25.79 4.52 27.65
N ARG A 201 27.04 4.95 27.88
CA ARG A 201 27.64 4.89 29.21
C ARG A 201 28.45 6.16 29.47
N GLY A 202 28.15 6.77 30.62
CA GLY A 202 28.90 7.84 31.30
C GLY A 202 28.16 9.17 31.39
N TYR A 203 27.97 9.85 32.54
CA TYR A 203 28.41 9.66 33.93
C TYR A 203 27.54 10.54 34.88
N LEU A 204 27.16 10.03 36.07
CA LEU A 204 27.09 10.70 37.40
C LEU A 204 26.65 9.63 38.45
N VAL A 205 27.51 9.23 39.43
CA VAL A 205 27.44 9.55 40.90
C VAL A 205 26.20 8.92 41.58
N THR A 206 26.21 8.08 42.64
CA THR A 206 27.08 7.74 43.80
C THR A 206 26.80 6.30 44.31
N ASN A 207 27.78 5.73 45.05
CA ASN A 207 27.75 4.73 46.14
C ASN A 207 26.80 3.50 46.12
N ALA A 208 27.37 2.28 46.15
CA ALA A 208 27.28 1.32 47.27
C ALA A 208 27.74 -0.12 46.85
N TRP A 209 28.28 -0.84 47.83
CA TRP A 209 28.92 -2.17 47.82
C TRP A 209 28.16 -3.35 47.16
N CYS A 210 28.91 -4.28 46.53
CA CYS A 210 29.06 -5.70 46.94
C CYS A 210 29.53 -6.66 45.80
N GLY A 211 30.59 -7.44 46.06
CA GLY A 211 30.70 -8.87 45.68
C GLY A 211 31.37 -9.28 44.35
N PRO A 212 32.38 -10.19 44.33
CA PRO A 212 33.20 -10.52 43.15
C PRO A 212 32.88 -11.87 42.49
N SER A 213 33.24 -12.04 41.22
CA SER A 213 34.11 -13.13 40.71
C SER A 213 33.94 -13.42 39.21
N SER A 214 35.04 -13.85 38.60
CA SER A 214 35.13 -14.73 37.41
C SER A 214 35.14 -14.08 36.02
N SER A 215 36.36 -13.87 35.51
CA SER A 215 36.74 -13.76 34.09
C SER A 215 36.30 -15.01 33.30
N PRO A 216 36.15 -14.94 31.95
CA PRO A 216 37.34 -15.12 31.09
C PRO A 216 37.37 -14.27 29.79
N GLN A 217 38.59 -13.91 29.36
CA GLN A 217 38.93 -13.55 27.97
C GLN A 217 38.86 -14.82 27.06
N PRO A 218 39.03 -14.83 25.70
CA PRO A 218 39.79 -13.89 24.86
C PRO A 218 39.33 -13.74 23.37
N LEU A 219 40.23 -13.19 22.54
CA LEU A 219 40.29 -13.14 21.07
C LEU A 219 39.51 -12.04 20.34
N SER A 220 40.21 -10.91 20.15
CA SER A 220 39.92 -9.89 19.15
C SER A 220 40.56 -10.27 17.79
N SER A 221 39.72 -10.59 16.80
CA SER A 221 40.08 -10.53 15.38
C SER A 221 39.50 -9.26 14.75
N GLU A 222 40.40 -8.62 14.01
CA GLU A 222 40.24 -7.69 12.90
C GLU A 222 39.29 -6.48 12.96
N LYS A 223 39.95 -5.34 12.67
CA LYS A 223 39.39 -4.05 12.27
C LYS A 223 38.19 -4.20 11.32
N THR A 224 37.08 -3.54 11.64
CA THR A 224 36.26 -2.94 10.58
C THR A 224 35.91 -1.53 10.97
N GLN A 225 36.26 -0.63 10.06
CA GLN A 225 36.26 0.81 10.19
C GLN A 225 34.86 1.34 10.51
N THR A 226 34.84 2.28 11.46
CA THR A 226 33.68 3.12 11.78
C THR A 226 33.34 3.99 10.56
N SER A 227 32.09 4.03 10.12
CA SER A 227 31.63 5.07 9.20
C SER A 227 30.33 5.73 9.69
N ALA A 228 30.31 7.04 9.45
CA ALA A 228 29.39 8.10 9.84
C ALA A 228 27.90 7.81 9.51
N PRO A 229 26.95 8.64 10.02
CA PRO A 229 25.54 8.63 9.57
C PRO A 229 25.44 8.54 8.04
N PRO A 230 24.45 7.81 7.49
CA PRO A 230 24.34 7.62 6.05
C PRO A 230 24.13 8.98 5.36
N VAL A 231 25.21 9.51 4.79
CA VAL A 231 25.19 10.73 3.99
C VAL A 231 24.34 10.46 2.76
N LEU A 232 23.23 11.20 2.64
CA LEU A 232 22.38 11.12 1.47
C LEU A 232 22.98 12.01 0.39
N GLU A 233 23.52 11.38 -0.64
CA GLU A 233 24.10 12.04 -1.80
C GLU A 233 22.99 12.36 -2.81
N THR A 234 23.10 13.52 -3.44
CA THR A 234 22.24 13.92 -4.56
C THR A 234 23.08 14.05 -5.81
N ARG A 235 22.80 13.21 -6.81
CA ARG A 235 23.52 13.22 -8.08
C ARG A 235 22.57 13.54 -9.23
N LYS A 236 23.04 14.34 -10.18
CA LYS A 236 22.30 14.71 -11.39
C LYS A 236 22.91 13.99 -12.59
N MET A 237 22.07 13.53 -13.50
CA MET A 237 22.44 12.85 -14.74
C MET A 237 21.59 13.40 -15.87
N SER A 238 22.16 13.69 -17.03
CA SER A 238 21.40 14.01 -18.24
C SER A 238 21.17 12.77 -19.09
N ILE A 239 20.00 12.69 -19.73
CA ILE A 239 19.63 11.65 -20.70
C ILE A 239 18.94 12.31 -21.88
N PRO A 240 19.29 11.97 -23.12
CA PRO A 240 18.57 12.40 -24.32
C PRO A 240 17.07 12.11 -24.27
N GLU A 241 16.22 13.04 -24.71
CA GLU A 241 14.76 13.01 -24.60
C GLU A 241 14.16 11.81 -25.34
N ASP A 242 14.73 11.46 -26.49
CA ASP A 242 14.41 10.27 -27.28
C ASP A 242 14.64 8.97 -26.48
N MET A 243 15.68 8.92 -25.64
CA MET A 243 16.03 7.76 -24.81
C MET A 243 15.27 7.69 -23.49
N VAL A 244 14.66 8.79 -23.05
CA VAL A 244 13.89 8.83 -21.80
C VAL A 244 12.74 7.81 -21.82
N GLY A 245 12.08 7.62 -22.96
CA GLY A 245 10.99 6.65 -23.09
C GLY A 245 11.42 5.21 -22.75
N TYR A 246 12.60 4.79 -23.20
CA TYR A 246 13.17 3.46 -22.94
C TYR A 246 13.66 3.28 -21.51
N VAL A 247 14.21 4.34 -20.93
CA VAL A 247 14.64 4.35 -19.51
C VAL A 247 13.42 4.29 -18.59
N LEU A 248 12.33 5.00 -18.93
CA LEU A 248 11.09 4.99 -18.15
C LEU A 248 10.30 3.69 -18.31
N GLY A 249 10.21 3.15 -19.53
CA GLY A 249 9.36 2.02 -19.90
C GLY A 249 7.87 2.37 -19.99
N ARG A 250 7.06 1.49 -20.60
CA ARG A 250 5.59 1.64 -20.68
C ARG A 250 5.01 1.83 -19.27
N ASN A 251 4.21 2.88 -19.07
CA ASN A 251 3.65 3.28 -17.77
C ASN A 251 4.69 3.53 -16.66
N ARG A 252 5.93 3.94 -17.01
CA ARG A 252 7.04 4.15 -16.07
C ARG A 252 7.42 2.92 -15.23
N SER A 253 7.04 1.73 -15.71
CA SER A 253 7.29 0.45 -15.04
C SER A 253 8.78 0.18 -14.81
N ASN A 254 9.63 0.52 -15.77
CA ASN A 254 11.07 0.33 -15.68
C ASN A 254 11.71 1.31 -14.68
N LEU A 255 11.27 2.58 -14.66
CA LEU A 255 11.70 3.53 -13.63
C LEU A 255 11.28 3.09 -12.22
N ALA A 256 10.05 2.55 -12.07
CA ALA A 256 9.58 2.03 -10.80
C ALA A 256 10.42 0.83 -10.32
N TRP A 257 10.86 -0.03 -11.25
CA TRP A 257 11.78 -1.11 -10.97
C TRP A 257 13.17 -0.60 -10.54
N ILE A 258 13.78 0.36 -11.26
CA ILE A 258 15.09 0.94 -10.90
C ILE A 258 15.03 1.57 -9.50
N ARG A 259 13.98 2.32 -9.17
CA ARG A 259 13.78 2.91 -7.84
C ARG A 259 13.72 1.85 -6.73
N ARG A 260 13.06 0.72 -6.99
CA ARG A 260 12.92 -0.38 -6.01
C ARG A 260 14.24 -1.13 -5.83
N THR A 261 14.93 -1.42 -6.92
CA THR A 261 16.20 -2.16 -6.93
C THR A 261 17.34 -1.34 -6.33
N ALA A 262 17.51 -0.09 -6.77
CA ALA A 262 18.57 0.78 -6.27
C ALA A 262 18.26 1.41 -4.90
N ARG A 263 17.01 1.32 -4.41
CA ARG A 263 16.54 1.98 -3.18
C ARG A 263 16.83 3.49 -3.15
N ALA A 264 16.86 4.13 -4.32
CA ALA A 264 17.11 5.55 -4.48
C ALA A 264 15.85 6.30 -4.94
N LYS A 265 15.71 7.55 -4.51
CA LYS A 265 14.64 8.46 -4.95
C LYS A 265 15.08 9.14 -6.25
N ILE A 266 14.42 8.80 -7.36
CA ILE A 266 14.75 9.31 -8.69
C ILE A 266 13.64 10.24 -9.16
N ASN A 267 13.94 11.51 -9.45
CA ASN A 267 13.02 12.49 -10.01
C ASN A 267 13.47 12.92 -11.40
N LEU A 268 12.55 12.94 -12.36
CA LEU A 268 12.79 13.46 -13.71
C LEU A 268 12.31 14.90 -13.77
N ALA A 269 13.15 15.82 -14.26
CA ALA A 269 12.75 17.20 -14.48
C ALA A 269 11.63 17.28 -15.54
N SER A 270 10.63 18.14 -15.30
CA SER A 270 9.47 18.30 -16.18
C SER A 270 9.78 18.97 -17.52
N GLN A 271 10.93 19.66 -17.63
CA GLN A 271 11.35 20.35 -18.86
C GLN A 271 12.78 19.94 -19.23
N PRO A 272 13.07 19.73 -20.54
CA PRO A 272 14.43 19.52 -21.02
C PRO A 272 15.30 20.77 -20.78
N THR A 273 16.59 20.57 -20.55
CA THR A 273 17.50 21.64 -20.09
C THR A 273 18.09 22.49 -21.21
N GLN A 274 17.91 22.13 -22.49
CA GLN A 274 18.38 22.96 -23.62
C GLN A 274 17.37 23.04 -24.78
N LYS A 275 17.49 24.14 -25.55
CA LYS A 275 16.58 24.63 -26.59
C LYS A 275 16.41 23.66 -27.77
N LYS A 276 15.17 23.59 -28.26
CA LYS A 276 14.65 23.22 -29.59
C LYS A 276 15.69 22.62 -30.58
N GLY A 277 15.63 21.30 -30.76
CA GLY A 277 16.42 20.51 -31.72
C GLY A 277 16.50 19.03 -31.29
N ASP A 278 17.06 18.18 -32.15
CA ASP A 278 17.20 16.70 -31.96
C ASP A 278 18.04 16.28 -30.73
N ASP A 279 18.74 17.22 -30.09
CA ASP A 279 19.63 16.98 -28.93
C ASP A 279 19.01 17.40 -27.57
N ALA A 280 17.69 17.37 -27.44
CA ALA A 280 17.03 17.73 -26.19
C ALA A 280 17.43 16.74 -25.07
N GLU A 281 18.13 17.20 -24.02
CA GLU A 281 18.46 16.38 -22.86
C GLU A 281 17.52 16.67 -21.67
N ARG A 282 17.08 15.61 -20.97
CA ARG A 282 16.39 15.71 -19.68
C ARG A 282 17.28 15.32 -18.52
N VAL A 283 17.22 16.11 -17.45
CA VAL A 283 17.98 15.84 -16.22
C VAL A 283 17.18 14.97 -15.24
N LEU A 284 17.79 13.88 -14.80
CA LEU A 284 17.39 13.05 -13.68
C LEU A 284 18.13 13.49 -12.41
N LYS A 285 17.38 13.67 -11.32
CA LYS A 285 17.90 13.91 -9.97
C LYS A 285 17.73 12.63 -9.14
N ILE A 286 18.84 12.02 -8.73
CA ILE A 286 18.89 10.80 -7.92
C ILE A 286 19.33 11.17 -6.51
N VAL A 287 18.57 10.74 -5.49
CA VAL A 287 18.86 11.01 -4.08
C VAL A 287 18.85 9.68 -3.32
N GLY A 288 19.95 9.34 -2.64
CA GLY A 288 20.10 8.09 -1.90
C GLY A 288 21.43 7.99 -1.17
N THR A 289 21.74 6.84 -0.60
CA THR A 289 23.11 6.53 -0.13
C THR A 289 24.06 6.44 -1.32
N THR A 290 25.37 6.63 -1.13
CA THR A 290 26.37 6.54 -2.21
C THR A 290 26.21 5.24 -3.03
N LEU A 291 26.11 4.09 -2.35
CA LEU A 291 25.88 2.80 -3.00
C LEU A 291 24.53 2.73 -3.76
N ALA A 292 23.47 3.33 -3.21
CA ALA A 292 22.16 3.38 -3.87
C ALA A 292 22.18 4.28 -5.13
N VAL A 293 22.90 5.40 -5.05
CA VAL A 293 23.08 6.34 -6.17
C VAL A 293 23.90 5.68 -7.28
N GLU A 294 25.02 5.04 -6.95
CA GLU A 294 25.87 4.31 -7.91
C GLU A 294 25.10 3.16 -8.59
N THR A 295 24.35 2.39 -7.80
CA THR A 295 23.51 1.30 -8.34
C THR A 295 22.45 1.84 -9.29
N ALA A 296 21.79 2.96 -8.94
CA ALA A 296 20.80 3.60 -9.80
C ALA A 296 21.42 4.07 -11.12
N ILE A 297 22.59 4.72 -11.06
CA ILE A 297 23.32 5.20 -12.23
C ILE A 297 23.67 4.04 -13.16
N SER A 298 24.28 2.97 -12.64
CA SER A 298 24.65 1.81 -13.46
C SER A 298 23.46 1.15 -14.16
N LEU A 299 22.30 1.04 -13.47
CA LEU A 299 21.09 0.49 -14.06
C LEU A 299 20.50 1.38 -15.17
N ILE A 300 20.56 2.69 -14.98
CA ILE A 300 20.09 3.67 -15.96
C ILE A 300 21.00 3.65 -17.19
N GLU A 301 22.31 3.71 -17.00
CA GLU A 301 23.32 3.66 -18.08
C GLU A 301 23.19 2.38 -18.90
N LYS A 302 23.09 1.20 -18.26
CA LYS A 302 22.86 -0.08 -18.95
C LYS A 302 21.60 -0.05 -19.82
N ARG A 303 20.58 0.71 -19.44
CA ARG A 303 19.33 0.82 -20.20
C ARG A 303 19.43 1.82 -21.33
N VAL A 304 20.09 2.96 -21.11
CA VAL A 304 20.40 3.95 -22.14
C VAL A 304 21.28 3.32 -23.23
N GLU A 305 22.32 2.59 -22.83
CA GLU A 305 23.22 1.87 -23.75
C GLU A 305 22.48 0.82 -24.58
N ARG A 306 21.57 0.06 -23.97
CA ARG A 306 20.72 -0.89 -24.71
C ARG A 306 19.79 -0.18 -25.69
N ALA A 307 19.25 0.99 -25.32
CA ALA A 307 18.41 1.78 -26.21
C ALA A 307 19.21 2.36 -27.40
N ARG A 308 20.45 2.81 -27.16
CA ARG A 308 21.39 3.25 -28.21
C ARG A 308 21.64 2.17 -29.25
N ARG A 309 21.90 0.94 -28.80
CA ARG A 309 22.14 -0.20 -29.69
C ARG A 309 20.94 -0.55 -30.56
N LEU A 310 19.73 -0.49 -29.98
CA LEU A 310 18.50 -0.77 -30.73
C LEU A 310 18.21 0.31 -31.79
N ARG A 311 18.49 1.59 -31.50
CA ARG A 311 18.35 2.68 -32.48
C ARG A 311 19.37 2.58 -33.61
N GLY A 312 20.60 2.17 -33.31
CA GLY A 312 21.65 1.95 -34.32
C GLY A 312 21.36 0.79 -35.28
N SER A 313 20.47 -0.12 -34.92
CA SER A 313 19.98 -1.19 -35.81
C SER A 313 18.86 -0.72 -36.73
N GLN A 314 17.93 0.10 -36.23
CA GLN A 314 16.82 0.62 -37.05
C GLN A 314 17.29 1.64 -38.11
N ALA A 315 18.29 2.46 -37.80
CA ALA A 315 18.82 3.43 -38.76
C ALA A 315 19.60 2.82 -39.94
N ARG A 316 19.88 1.51 -39.94
CA ARG A 316 20.56 0.83 -41.05
C ARG A 316 19.60 0.15 -42.03
N GLU A 317 18.34 -0.08 -41.62
CA GLU A 317 17.33 -0.69 -42.50
C GLU A 317 16.68 0.37 -43.40
N ASP A 318 16.61 1.62 -42.96
CA ASP A 318 16.03 2.73 -43.74
C ASP A 318 16.93 3.22 -44.90
N GLU A 319 18.25 2.94 -44.87
CA GLU A 319 19.16 3.31 -45.97
C GLU A 319 19.12 2.30 -47.14
N ASP A 320 18.69 1.05 -46.90
CA ASP A 320 18.62 0.00 -47.93
C ASP A 320 17.27 0.01 -48.71
N GLU A 321 16.21 0.64 -48.19
CA GLU A 321 14.92 0.80 -48.89
C GLU A 321 14.86 2.02 -49.83
N GLU A 322 15.78 2.98 -49.73
CA GLU A 322 15.79 4.18 -50.62
C GLU A 322 16.66 3.99 -51.89
N GLN A 323 17.32 2.83 -52.05
CA GLN A 323 18.10 2.48 -53.26
C GLN A 323 17.62 1.19 -53.98
N GLY A 324 16.47 0.64 -53.58
CA GLY A 324 15.85 -0.55 -54.20
C GLY A 324 14.80 -0.23 -55.25
#